data_AF-A0A0V8HQ60-F1
#
_entry.id   AF-A0A0V8HQ60-F1
#
_cell.length_a   1.000
_cell.length_b   1.000
_cell.length_c   1.000
_cell.angle_alpha   90.00
_cell.angle_beta   90.00
_cell.angle_gamma   90.00
#
_symmetry.space_group_name_H-M   'P 1'
#
loop_
_entity.id
_entity.type
_entity.pdbx_description
1 polymer ?
#
loop_
_entity_poly.entity_id
_entity_poly.type
_entity_poly.pdbx_seq_one_letter_code
_entity_poly.pdbx_strand_id
1 'polypeptide(L)'
;MTTFFLILIGVFIVSANIIGFLSFKKEKSLYSAAFTILLFSVVFGGFSGVLALVMIRDAFAIFYGLQVGFYLLINSLVVLLAAILVTVVRKYKEG
;
A
#
# COMPACT_ATOMS: atom_id res chain seq x y z
N MET A 1 8.77 -11.45 -18.76
CA MET A 1 7.45 -11.13 -18.16
C MET A 1 7.50 -11.19 -16.65
N THR A 2 7.88 -12.32 -16.03
CA THR A 2 7.91 -12.48 -14.57
C THR A 2 8.79 -11.43 -13.85
N THR A 3 9.99 -11.15 -14.36
CA THR A 3 10.89 -10.13 -13.79
C THR A 3 10.31 -8.72 -13.85
N PHE A 4 9.62 -8.38 -14.94
CA PHE A 4 8.98 -7.07 -15.12
C PHE A 4 7.89 -6.86 -14.07
N PHE A 5 7.00 -7.84 -13.90
CA PHE A 5 5.93 -7.80 -12.91
C PHE A 5 6.47 -7.79 -11.47
N LEU A 6 7.53 -8.53 -11.16
CA LEU A 6 8.19 -8.46 -9.85
C LEU A 6 8.75 -7.06 -9.55
N ILE A 7 9.43 -6.45 -10.53
CA ILE A 7 9.95 -5.08 -10.40
C ILE A 7 8.79 -4.09 -10.20
N LEU A 8 7.69 -4.27 -10.94
CA LEU A 8 6.52 -3.40 -10.87
C LEU A 8 5.84 -3.45 -9.48
N ILE A 9 5.74 -4.62 -8.84
CA ILE A 9 5.29 -4.74 -7.43
C ILE A 9 6.17 -3.86 -6.53
N GLY A 10 7.49 -4.01 -6.63
CA GLY A 10 8.45 -3.24 -5.84
C GLY A 10 8.28 -1.74 -6.02
N VAL A 11 8.15 -1.28 -7.27
CA VAL A 11 7.94 0.14 -7.60
C VAL A 11 6.65 0.68 -6.99
N PHE A 12 5.54 -0.05 -7.07
CA PHE A 12 4.27 0.39 -6.48
C PHE A 12 4.30 0.43 -4.95
N ILE A 13 4.92 -0.55 -4.30
CA ILE A 13 5.08 -0.54 -2.85
C ILE A 13 5.92 0.66 -2.42
N VAL A 14 7.08 0.89 -3.05
CA VAL A 14 7.95 2.02 -2.73
C VAL A 14 7.22 3.35 -2.95
N SER A 15 6.54 3.50 -4.08
CA SER A 15 5.79 4.72 -4.42
C SER A 15 4.67 5.00 -3.41
N ALA A 16 3.88 3.99 -3.05
CA ALA A 16 2.82 4.14 -2.06
C ALA A 16 3.35 4.53 -0.68
N ASN A 17 4.50 3.97 -0.25
CA ASN A 17 5.12 4.35 1.02
C ASN A 17 5.68 5.77 0.99
N ILE A 18 6.29 6.21 -0.11
CA ILE A 18 6.76 7.59 -0.28
C ILE A 18 5.58 8.56 -0.15
N ILE A 19 4.47 8.29 -0.84
CA ILE A 19 3.28 9.14 -0.77
C ILE A 19 2.63 9.07 0.62
N GLY A 20 2.58 7.88 1.23
CA GLY A 20 2.14 7.71 2.61
C GLY A 20 2.98 8.54 3.59
N PHE A 21 4.29 8.57 3.42
CA PHE A 21 5.19 9.41 4.22
C PHE A 21 4.95 10.91 4.01
N LEU A 22 4.70 11.34 2.77
CA LEU A 22 4.31 12.73 2.50
C LEU A 22 2.99 13.10 3.19
N SER A 23 2.01 12.20 3.18
CA SER A 23 0.74 12.36 3.89
C SER A 23 0.92 12.45 5.41
N PHE A 24 1.79 11.61 5.98
CA PHE A 24 2.21 11.72 7.38
C PHE A 24 2.84 13.07 7.68
N LYS A 25 3.77 13.55 6.84
CA LYS A 25 4.45 14.83 7.07
C LYS A 25 3.48 16.01 7.05
N LYS A 26 2.47 15.96 6.17
CA LYS A 26 1.44 17.00 6.05
C LYS A 26 0.51 17.04 7.27
N GLU A 27 -0.07 15.90 7.63
CA GLU A 27 -1.10 15.81 8.68
C GLU A 27 -0.52 15.53 10.08
N LYS A 28 0.80 15.27 10.17
CA LYS A 28 1.53 14.83 11.38
C LYS A 28 0.91 13.61 12.08
N SER A 29 0.23 12.76 11.32
CA SER A 29 -0.54 11.62 11.83
C SER A 29 -0.21 10.33 11.09
N LEU A 30 0.21 9.30 11.84
CA LEU A 30 0.48 7.97 11.29
C LEU A 30 -0.79 7.31 10.73
N TYR A 31 -1.97 7.66 11.27
CA TYR A 31 -3.25 7.22 10.73
C TYR A 31 -3.48 7.72 9.31
N SER A 32 -3.07 8.96 9.01
CA SER A 32 -3.19 9.53 7.67
C SER A 32 -2.30 8.78 6.66
N ALA A 33 -1.07 8.41 7.04
CA ALA A 33 -0.22 7.56 6.22
C ALA A 33 -0.82 6.18 5.96
N ALA A 34 -1.29 5.50 7.02
CA ALA A 34 -1.93 4.19 6.89
C ALA A 34 -3.12 4.24 5.94
N PHE A 35 -3.98 5.24 6.10
CA PHE A 35 -5.15 5.43 5.24
C PHE A 35 -4.76 5.74 3.80
N THR A 36 -3.72 6.56 3.58
CA THR A 36 -3.21 6.86 2.25
C THR A 36 -2.73 5.59 1.54
N ILE A 37 -1.94 4.77 2.22
CA ILE A 37 -1.44 3.49 1.66
C ILE A 37 -2.60 2.53 1.39
N LEU A 38 -3.62 2.50 2.26
CA LEU A 38 -4.83 1.70 2.06
C LEU A 38 -5.56 2.11 0.77
N LEU A 39 -5.74 3.42 0.51
CA LEU A 39 -6.35 3.88 -0.74
C LEU A 39 -5.53 3.45 -1.96
N PHE A 40 -4.20 3.56 -1.88
CA PHE A 40 -3.32 3.09 -2.95
C PHE A 40 -3.39 1.57 -3.17
N SER A 41 -3.74 0.77 -2.17
CA SER A 41 -3.94 -0.67 -2.37
C SER A 41 -5.01 -0.98 -3.42
N VAL A 42 -6.10 -0.23 -3.40
CA VAL A 42 -7.20 -0.38 -4.37
C VAL A 42 -6.78 0.19 -5.73
N VAL A 43 -6.19 1.39 -5.75
CA VAL A 43 -5.79 2.07 -6.99
C VAL A 43 -4.72 1.27 -7.73
N PHE A 44 -3.62 0.94 -7.06
CA PHE A 44 -2.52 0.21 -7.68
C PHE A 44 -2.86 -1.25 -7.92
N GLY A 45 -3.67 -1.89 -7.07
CA GLY A 45 -4.18 -3.24 -7.33
C GLY A 45 -5.07 -3.32 -8.57
N GLY A 46 -6.01 -2.39 -8.72
CA GLY A 46 -6.85 -2.29 -9.90
C GLY A 46 -6.05 -1.96 -11.17
N PHE A 47 -5.18 -0.94 -11.09
CA PHE A 47 -4.34 -0.52 -12.23
C PHE A 47 -3.43 -1.64 -12.72
N SER A 48 -2.75 -2.33 -11.80
CA SER A 48 -1.89 -3.46 -12.14
C SER A 48 -2.67 -4.66 -12.70
N GLY A 49 -3.90 -4.88 -12.25
CA GLY A 49 -4.78 -5.91 -12.81
C GLY A 49 -5.14 -5.62 -14.26
N VAL A 50 -5.56 -4.39 -14.56
CA VAL A 50 -5.85 -3.95 -15.94
C VAL A 50 -4.60 -4.05 -16.82
N LEU A 51 -3.45 -3.59 -16.32
CA LEU A 51 -2.19 -3.67 -17.05
C LEU A 51 -1.80 -5.12 -17.37
N ALA A 52 -1.93 -6.03 -16.41
CA ALA A 52 -1.63 -7.44 -16.60
C ALA A 52 -2.57 -8.10 -17.61
N LEU A 53 -3.86 -7.79 -17.58
CA LEU A 53 -4.83 -8.25 -18.58
C LEU A 53 -4.42 -7.83 -20.01
N VAL A 54 -4.01 -6.57 -20.19
CA VAL A 54 -3.60 -6.04 -21.51
C VAL A 54 -2.30 -6.68 -22.01
N MET A 55 -1.34 -6.93 -21.12
CA MET A 55 -0.02 -7.46 -21.51
C MET A 55 -0.02 -8.98 -21.71
N ILE A 56 -0.68 -9.73 -20.83
CA ILE A 56 -0.69 -11.20 -20.86
C ILE A 56 -1.79 -11.73 -21.78
N ARG A 57 -2.89 -10.97 -21.95
CA ARG A 57 -4.08 -11.34 -22.74
C ARG A 57 -4.75 -12.63 -22.25
N ASP A 58 -4.76 -12.82 -20.94
CA ASP A 58 -5.39 -13.94 -20.25
C ASP A 58 -6.27 -13.40 -19.12
N ALA A 59 -7.48 -13.94 -18.94
CA ALA A 59 -8.40 -13.56 -17.88
C ALA A 59 -7.82 -13.79 -16.47
N PHE A 60 -6.97 -14.80 -16.27
CA PHE A 60 -6.30 -15.06 -15.00
C PHE A 60 -5.23 -14.02 -14.66
N ALA A 61 -4.82 -13.16 -15.59
CA ALA A 61 -3.84 -12.11 -15.31
C ALA A 61 -4.35 -11.07 -14.29
N ILE A 62 -5.66 -10.98 -14.05
CA ILE A 62 -6.23 -10.10 -13.02
C ILE A 62 -5.73 -10.42 -11.60
N PHE A 63 -5.36 -11.68 -11.33
CA PHE A 63 -4.86 -12.10 -10.02
C PHE A 63 -3.54 -11.43 -9.64
N TYR A 64 -2.73 -11.03 -10.63
CA TYR A 64 -1.53 -10.25 -10.38
C TYR A 64 -1.88 -8.90 -9.73
N GLY A 65 -2.91 -8.22 -10.23
CA GLY A 65 -3.33 -6.95 -9.64
C GLY A 65 -3.90 -7.10 -8.25
N LEU A 66 -4.67 -8.16 -8.03
CA LEU A 66 -5.17 -8.52 -6.71
C LEU A 66 -4.02 -8.76 -5.72
N GLN A 67 -2.94 -9.39 -6.17
CA GLN A 67 -1.75 -9.64 -5.37
C GLN A 67 -1.01 -8.34 -5.00
N VAL A 68 -0.85 -7.41 -5.95
CA VAL A 68 -0.29 -6.07 -5.69
C VAL A 68 -1.11 -5.34 -4.63
N GLY A 69 -2.44 -5.31 -4.81
CA GLY A 69 -3.36 -4.69 -3.86
C GLY A 69 -3.28 -5.34 -2.48
N PHE A 70 -3.21 -6.67 -2.41
CA PHE A 70 -3.08 -7.41 -1.16
C PHE A 70 -1.80 -7.05 -0.39
N TYR A 71 -0.64 -6.95 -1.08
CA TYR A 71 0.60 -6.54 -0.41
C TYR A 71 0.51 -5.11 0.17
N LEU A 72 -0.11 -4.18 -0.56
CA LEU A 72 -0.33 -2.82 -0.09
C LEU A 72 -1.34 -2.73 1.05
N LEU A 73 -2.38 -3.58 1.03
CA LEU A 73 -3.35 -3.71 2.11
C LEU A 73 -2.67 -4.15 3.41
N ILE A 74 -1.88 -5.23 3.36
CA ILE A 74 -1.11 -5.70 4.52
C ILE A 74 -0.13 -4.62 4.98
N ASN A 75 0.54 -3.93 4.07
CA ASN A 75 1.42 -2.82 4.43
C ASN A 75 0.67 -1.70 5.18
N SER A 76 -0.50 -1.29 4.69
CA SER A 76 -1.33 -0.27 5.36
C SER A 76 -1.75 -0.70 6.77
N LEU A 77 -2.05 -1.99 6.96
CA LEU A 77 -2.41 -2.57 8.26
C LEU A 77 -1.23 -2.49 9.23
N VAL A 78 -0.02 -2.81 8.78
CA VAL A 78 1.20 -2.69 9.61
C VAL A 78 1.39 -1.25 10.09
N VAL A 79 1.24 -0.27 9.20
CA VAL A 79 1.36 1.16 9.55
C VAL A 79 0.24 1.59 10.50
N LEU A 80 -0.98 1.08 10.32
CA LEU A 80 -2.11 1.35 11.22
C LEU A 80 -1.85 0.81 12.63
N LEU A 81 -1.35 -0.43 12.75
CA LEU A 81 -0.99 -1.02 14.04
C LEU A 81 0.11 -0.22 14.73
N ALA A 82 1.11 0.24 13.97
CA ALA A 82 2.15 1.13 14.50
C ALA A 82 1.55 2.48 14.99
N ALA A 83 0.59 3.05 14.26
CA ALA A 83 -0.11 4.26 14.68
C ALA A 83 -0.84 4.07 16.02
N ILE A 84 -1.53 2.94 16.19
CA ILE A 84 -2.23 2.58 17.44
C ILE A 84 -1.22 2.44 18.58
N LEU A 85 -0.12 1.70 18.39
CA LEU A 85 0.92 1.53 19.41
C LEU A 85 1.50 2.87 19.87
N VAL A 86 1.84 3.77 18.94
CA VAL A 86 2.38 5.09 19.27
C VAL A 86 1.36 5.91 20.06
N THR A 87 0.08 5.86 19.71
CA THR A 87 -1.00 6.53 20.46
C THR A 87 -1.14 5.98 21.87
N VAL A 88 -1.10 4.66 22.04
CA VAL A 88 -1.20 4.01 23.35
C VAL A 88 0.00 4.38 24.23
N VAL A 89 1.23 4.28 23.72
CA VAL A 89 2.45 4.62 24.46
C VAL A 89 2.47 6.08 24.87
N ARG A 90 2.04 7.00 24.00
CA ARG A 90 1.90 8.42 24.36
C ARG A 90 0.93 8.63 25.52
N LYS A 91 -0.23 7.97 25.46
CA LYS A 91 -1.25 8.07 26.51
C LYS A 91 -0.75 7.56 27.88
N TYR A 92 0.05 6.49 27.90
CA TYR A 92 0.65 5.97 29.13
C TYR A 92 1.79 6.85 29.70
N LYS A 93 2.41 7.70 28.88
CA LYS A 93 3.48 8.60 29.33
C LYS A 93 2.94 9.92 29.87
N GLU A 94 1.75 10.33 29.44
CA GLU A 94 1.10 11.58 29.86
C GLU A 94 0.22 11.41 31.11
N GLY A 95 -0.16 10.18 31.47
CA GLY A 95 -0.84 9.83 32.73
C GLY A 95 0.14 9.35 33.79
#